data_AF-A0A3A2ZAK3-F1
#
_entry.id   AF-A0A3A2ZAK3-F1
#
_cell.length_a   1.000
_cell.length_b   1.000
_cell.length_c   1.000
_cell.angle_alpha   90.00
_cell.angle_beta   90.00
_cell.angle_gamma   90.00
#
_symmetry.space_group_name_H-M   'P 1'
#
loop_
_entity.id
_entity.type
_entity.pdbx_description
1 polymer ?
#
loop_
_entity_poly.entity_id
_entity_poly.type
_entity_poly.pdbx_seq_one_letter_code
_entity_poly.pdbx_strand_id
1 'polypeptide(L)' 'HNTGGTVNIDGFTVYDFGKLYRSCGNCDEMPKRTVTMSNVVAVSGKKLAGVNQNFGDTATIDSS' A
#
# COMPACT_ATOMS: atom_id res chain seq x y z
N HIS A 1 -6.16 2.82 3.75
CA HIS A 1 -5.59 2.58 5.08
C HIS A 1 -5.63 3.89 5.84
N ASN A 2 -6.44 3.95 6.90
CA ASN A 2 -6.84 5.20 7.54
C ASN A 2 -6.13 5.41 8.87
N THR A 3 -5.83 4.34 9.59
CA THR A 3 -5.09 4.37 10.86
C THR A 3 -3.58 4.36 10.63
N GLY A 4 -2.81 4.61 11.69
CA GLY A 4 -1.35 4.44 11.67
C GLY A 4 -0.94 2.96 11.73
N GLY A 5 0.31 2.69 11.39
CA GLY A 5 0.91 1.35 11.54
C GLY A 5 1.28 0.69 10.21
N THR A 6 1.55 -0.62 10.29
CA THR A 6 2.09 -1.41 9.18
C THR A 6 1.05 -2.39 8.65
N VAL A 7 0.88 -2.41 7.33
CA VAL A 7 0.13 -3.44 6.61
C VAL A 7 1.11 -4.36 5.90
N ASN A 8 0.98 -5.67 6.09
CA ASN A 8 1.75 -6.68 5.35
C ASN A 8 0.80 -7.40 4.39
N ILE A 9 1.13 -7.40 3.10
CA ILE A 9 0.40 -8.10 2.04
C ILE A 9 1.34 -9.16 1.49
N ASP A 10 1.03 -10.43 1.75
CA ASP A 10 1.89 -11.55 1.36
C ASP A 10 1.09 -12.61 0.59
N GLY A 11 1.69 -13.16 -0.47
CA GLY A 11 1.14 -14.30 -1.23
C GLY A 11 -0.19 -13.99 -1.95
N PHE A 12 -0.42 -12.73 -2.30
CA PHE A 12 -1.71 -12.26 -2.78
C PHE A 12 -1.72 -12.06 -4.29
N THR A 13 -2.71 -12.64 -4.98
CA THR A 13 -2.94 -12.38 -6.41
C THR A 13 -4.13 -11.45 -6.59
N VAL A 14 -3.96 -10.39 -7.38
CA VAL A 14 -4.99 -9.39 -7.65
C VAL A 14 -5.15 -9.14 -9.15
N TYR A 15 -6.39 -9.03 -9.60
CA TYR A 15 -6.78 -8.75 -10.98
C TYR A 15 -7.64 -7.48 -11.05
N ASP A 16 -7.57 -6.75 -12.17
CA ASP A 16 -8.43 -5.62 -12.53
C ASP A 16 -8.67 -4.61 -11.38
N PHE A 17 -7.60 -3.91 -10.99
CA PHE A 17 -7.62 -3.08 -9.78
C PHE A 17 -7.17 -1.63 -10.01
N GLY A 18 -7.82 -0.72 -9.29
CA GLY A 18 -7.42 0.69 -9.27
C GLY A 18 -6.13 0.90 -8.46
N LYS A 19 -6.16 0.60 -7.16
CA LYS A 19 -4.98 0.64 -6.29
C LYS A 19 -5.05 -0.52 -5.30
N LEU A 20 -3.97 -1.29 -5.16
CA LEU A 20 -3.95 -2.40 -4.19
C LEU A 20 -3.83 -1.87 -2.76
N TYR A 21 -2.98 -0.87 -2.53
CA TYR A 21 -2.87 -0.15 -1.26
C TYR A 21 -2.89 1.36 -1.46
N ARG A 22 -3.58 2.07 -0.55
CA ARG A 22 -3.53 3.53 -0.46
C ARG A 22 -3.55 3.99 0.99
N SER A 23 -2.49 4.71 1.39
CA SER A 23 -2.52 5.58 2.57
C SER A 23 -3.58 6.67 2.37
N CYS A 24 -4.44 6.88 3.35
CA CYS A 24 -5.50 7.90 3.26
C CYS A 24 -4.87 9.27 2.94
N GLY A 25 -5.42 10.00 1.96
CA GLY A 25 -4.86 11.28 1.50
C GLY A 25 -5.46 12.50 2.18
N ASN A 26 -6.56 12.33 2.92
CA ASN A 26 -7.43 13.41 3.39
C ASN A 26 -8.18 13.01 4.68
N CYS A 27 -7.65 12.09 5.47
CA CYS A 27 -8.23 11.74 6.76
C CYS A 27 -7.91 12.85 7.78
N ASP A 28 -8.77 13.03 8.78
CA ASP A 28 -8.57 14.02 9.84
C ASP A 28 -7.26 13.78 10.59
N GLU A 29 -6.98 12.50 10.90
CA GLU A 29 -5.68 12.07 11.39
C GLU A 29 -4.80 11.52 10.26
N MET A 30 -3.56 12.00 10.23
CA MET A 30 -2.54 11.62 9.23
C MET A 30 -1.29 11.01 9.88
N PRO A 31 -1.43 9.90 10.64
CA PRO A 31 -0.28 9.19 11.18
C PRO A 31 0.57 8.57 10.06
N LYS A 32 1.82 8.26 10.39
CA LYS A 32 2.72 7.49 9.52
C LYS A 32 2.16 6.08 9.27
N ARG A 33 2.21 5.65 8.01
CA ARG A 33 1.76 4.33 7.56
C ARG A 33 2.84 3.63 6.75
N THR A 34 3.00 2.35 7.01
CA THR A 34 3.92 1.49 6.26
C THR A 34 3.12 0.42 5.56
N VAL A 35 3.52 0.06 4.35
CA VAL A 35 3.08 -1.18 3.70
C VAL A 35 4.29 -2.00 3.28
N THR A 36 4.24 -3.30 3.53
CA THR A 36 5.14 -4.27 2.91
C THR A 36 4.32 -5.20 2.02
N MET A 37 4.81 -5.47 0.82
CA MET A 37 4.18 -6.34 -0.16
C MET A 37 5.19 -7.39 -0.60
N SER A 38 4.93 -8.66 -0.34
CA SER A 38 5.77 -9.80 -0.75
C SER A 38 4.94 -10.82 -1.52
N ASN A 39 5.54 -11.51 -2.48
CA ASN A 39 4.85 -12.56 -3.26
C ASN A 39 3.51 -12.09 -3.88
N VAL A 40 3.43 -10.82 -4.30
CA VAL A 40 2.21 -10.24 -4.87
C VAL A 40 2.22 -10.40 -6.40
N VAL A 41 1.20 -11.09 -6.92
CA VAL A 41 0.96 -11.16 -8.37
C VAL A 41 -0.13 -10.17 -8.74
N ALA A 42 0.24 -9.11 -9.44
CA ALA A 42 -0.67 -8.04 -9.82
C ALA A 42 -0.90 -8.01 -11.33
N VAL A 43 -2.14 -8.24 -11.75
CA VAL A 43 -2.53 -8.34 -13.15
C VAL A 43 -3.54 -7.24 -13.49
N SER A 44 -3.28 -6.51 -14.58
CA SER A 44 -4.17 -5.47 -15.11
C SER A 44 -4.58 -4.38 -14.09
N GLY A 45 -3.63 -3.82 -13.34
CA GLY A 45 -3.90 -2.75 -12.37
C GLY A 45 -3.27 -1.41 -12.70
N LYS A 46 -3.72 -0.34 -12.04
CA LYS A 46 -3.18 1.03 -12.23
C LYS A 46 -2.01 1.37 -11.29
N LYS A 47 -2.10 1.04 -9.99
CA LYS A 47 -1.00 1.29 -9.02
C LYS A 47 -0.97 0.24 -7.91
N LEU A 48 0.22 -0.26 -7.55
CA LEU A 48 0.38 -1.16 -6.40
C LEU A 48 0.16 -0.43 -5.07
N ALA A 49 0.95 0.61 -4.80
CA ALA A 49 0.86 1.38 -3.56
C ALA A 49 0.79 2.88 -3.84
N GLY A 50 0.00 3.59 -3.04
CA GLY A 50 0.06 5.05 -2.91
C GLY A 50 0.36 5.45 -1.47
N VAL A 51 1.52 6.07 -1.24
CA VAL A 51 1.99 6.54 0.08
C VAL A 51 2.08 8.06 0.13
N ASN A 52 2.01 8.65 1.32
CA ASN A 52 2.20 10.08 1.51
C ASN A 52 3.60 10.35 2.10
N GLN A 53 4.57 10.69 1.24
CA GLN A 53 5.97 10.89 1.64
C GLN A 53 6.14 11.99 2.69
N ASN A 54 5.31 13.04 2.62
CA ASN A 54 5.31 14.16 3.58
C ASN A 54 4.90 13.75 5.01
N PHE A 55 4.25 12.59 5.19
CA PHE A 55 3.93 12.01 6.50
C PHE A 55 4.88 10.85 6.88
N GLY A 56 5.95 10.65 6.10
CA GLY A 56 6.94 9.61 6.33
C GLY A 56 6.47 8.20 5.99
N ASP A 57 5.39 8.06 5.22
CA ASP A 57 4.88 6.76 4.81
C ASP A 57 5.90 6.00 3.93
N THR A 58 5.96 4.68 4.10
CA THR A 58 6.83 3.83 3.27
C THR A 58 6.05 2.70 2.62
N ALA A 59 6.49 2.31 1.43
CA ALA A 59 6.05 1.11 0.74
C ALA A 59 7.27 0.28 0.36
N THR A 60 7.35 -0.94 0.87
CA THR A 60 8.35 -1.93 0.48
C THR A 60 7.67 -2.94 -0.43
N ILE A 61 8.21 -3.13 -1.63
CA ILE A 61 7.73 -4.14 -2.57
C ILE A 61 8.88 -5.13 -2.74
N ASP A 62 8.63 -6.37 -2.34
CA ASP A 62 9.54 -7.49 -2.42
C ASP A 62 9.01 -8.48 -3.47
N SER A 63 9.85 -8.81 -4.43
CA SER A 63 9.56 -9.74 -5.53
C SER A 63 10.28 -11.09 -5.37
N SER A 64 10.88 -11.33 -4.21
CA SER A 64 11.67 -12.52 -3.89
C SER A 64 10.82 -13.70 -3.46
#